data_AF-A0A940Y8S7-F1
#
_entry.id   AF-A0A940Y8S7-F1
#
_cell.length_a   1.000
_cell.length_b   1.000
_cell.length_c   1.000
_cell.angle_alpha   90.00
_cell.angle_beta   90.00
_cell.angle_gamma   90.00
#
_symmetry.space_group_name_H-M   'P 1'
#
loop_
_entity.id
_entity.type
_entity.pdbx_description
1 polymer ?
#
loop_
_entity_poly.entity_id
_entity_poly.type
_entity_poly.pdbx_seq_one_letter_code
_entity_poly.pdbx_strand_id
1 'polypeptide(L)'
;MRRLAALLAWLPLAAAAAPADYRCEDGRVLKLTSTPFTAHVEWDGQRHTVQRVREGREAVYVNGREKTRLELRGPRLEWRTPEGTTLCRLVPRSIAPENVYVPPAASAASR
;
A
#
# COMPACT_ATOMS: atom_id res chain seq x y z
N MET A 1 -1.99 -32.13 -41.77
CA MET A 1 -1.04 -32.02 -40.64
C MET A 1 -1.36 -30.76 -39.85
N ARG A 2 -1.46 -30.91 -38.52
CA ARG A 2 -2.09 -29.99 -37.56
C ARG A 2 -1.35 -28.64 -37.45
N ARG A 3 -2.06 -27.53 -37.67
CA ARG A 3 -1.65 -26.20 -37.21
C ARG A 3 -1.95 -26.11 -35.71
N LEU A 4 -0.92 -26.24 -34.87
CA LEU A 4 -1.00 -26.00 -33.44
C LEU A 4 -1.19 -24.49 -33.21
N ALA A 5 -2.43 -24.12 -32.88
CA ALA A 5 -2.78 -22.80 -32.41
C ALA A 5 -2.16 -22.57 -31.03
N ALA A 6 -1.04 -21.85 -30.99
CA ALA A 6 -0.47 -21.31 -29.76
C ALA A 6 -1.28 -20.08 -29.33
N LEU A 7 -2.44 -20.30 -28.71
CA LEU A 7 -3.13 -19.29 -27.90
C LEU A 7 -2.35 -19.14 -26.59
N LEU A 8 -1.23 -18.41 -26.67
CA LEU A 8 -0.57 -17.87 -25.48
C LEU A 8 -1.50 -16.83 -24.87
N ALA A 9 -2.21 -17.26 -23.84
CA ALA A 9 -3.04 -16.43 -22.99
C ALA A 9 -2.24 -15.20 -22.53
N TRP A 10 -2.62 -14.03 -23.05
CA TRP A 10 -2.24 -12.75 -22.49
C TRP A 10 -2.95 -12.59 -21.15
N LEU A 11 -2.37 -13.15 -20.09
CA LEU A 11 -2.77 -12.85 -18.72
C LEU A 11 -2.24 -11.43 -18.41
N PRO A 12 -3.12 -10.44 -18.17
CA PRO A 12 -2.65 -9.14 -17.69
C PRO A 12 -2.09 -9.37 -16.29
N LEU A 13 -0.79 -9.16 -16.11
CA LEU A 13 -0.22 -9.00 -14.78
C LEU A 13 -0.83 -7.73 -14.18
N ALA A 14 -1.93 -7.89 -13.45
CA ALA A 14 -2.39 -6.86 -12.53
C ALA A 14 -1.32 -6.73 -11.45
N ALA A 15 -0.42 -5.76 -11.61
CA ALA A 15 0.55 -5.39 -10.59
C ALA A 15 -0.22 -4.82 -9.40
N ALA A 16 -0.62 -5.69 -8.47
CA ALA A 16 -1.05 -5.26 -7.16
C ALA A 16 0.16 -4.63 -6.47
N ALA A 17 0.04 -3.38 -6.01
CA ALA A 17 1.08 -2.78 -5.21
C ALA A 17 1.26 -3.60 -3.91
N ALA A 18 2.49 -3.73 -3.44
CA ALA A 18 2.75 -4.37 -2.15
C ALA A 18 1.92 -3.67 -1.04
N PRO A 19 1.43 -4.41 -0.03
CA PRO A 19 0.67 -3.82 1.06
C PRO A 19 1.45 -2.70 1.74
N ALA A 20 0.79 -1.56 1.95
CA ALA A 20 1.34 -0.40 2.62
C ALA A 20 0.66 -0.21 3.99
N ASP A 21 1.46 -0.01 5.02
CA ASP A 21 0.98 0.25 6.37
C ASP A 21 0.91 1.76 6.60
N TYR A 22 -0.21 2.23 7.15
CA TYR A 22 -0.42 3.63 7.50
C TYR A 22 -0.71 3.73 8.99
N ARG A 23 0.00 4.61 9.70
CA ARG A 23 -0.28 4.92 11.11
C ARG A 23 -1.23 6.09 11.18
N CYS A 24 -2.34 5.91 11.87
CA CYS A 24 -3.41 6.88 12.02
C CYS A 24 -3.27 7.73 13.28
N GLU A 25 -3.98 8.85 13.35
CA GLU A 25 -3.92 9.80 14.48
C GLU A 25 -4.33 9.18 15.83
N ASP A 26 -5.17 8.16 15.79
CA ASP A 26 -5.58 7.36 16.96
C ASP A 26 -4.58 6.27 17.36
N GLY A 27 -3.42 6.20 16.70
CA GLY A 27 -2.36 5.24 16.95
C GLY A 27 -2.57 3.86 16.28
N ARG A 28 -3.73 3.61 15.68
CA ARG A 28 -3.99 2.34 14.96
C ARG A 28 -3.24 2.29 13.62
N VAL A 29 -3.11 1.07 13.10
CA VAL A 29 -2.50 0.82 11.79
C VAL A 29 -3.58 0.39 10.81
N LEU A 30 -3.67 1.13 9.70
CA LEU A 30 -4.48 0.80 8.54
C LEU A 30 -3.59 0.14 7.50
N LYS A 31 -3.97 -1.05 7.01
CA LYS A 31 -3.25 -1.71 5.92
C LYS A 31 -3.97 -1.47 4.61
N LEU A 32 -3.22 -1.06 3.59
CA LEU A 32 -3.75 -0.73 2.28
C LEU A 32 -3.06 -1.57 1.21
N THR A 33 -3.86 -2.29 0.43
CA THR A 33 -3.42 -2.88 -0.85
C THR A 33 -4.22 -2.24 -1.96
N SER A 34 -3.55 -1.58 -2.92
CA SER A 34 -4.23 -0.84 -3.98
C SER A 34 -3.74 -1.18 -5.38
N THR A 35 -4.66 -1.16 -6.32
CA THR A 35 -4.43 -1.16 -7.77
C THR A 35 -4.90 0.19 -8.35
N PRO A 36 -4.71 0.44 -9.66
CA PRO A 36 -5.29 1.60 -10.32
C PRO A 36 -6.82 1.69 -10.25
N PHE A 37 -7.52 0.58 -9.99
CA PHE A 37 -8.99 0.50 -10.07
C PHE A 37 -9.67 0.18 -8.73
N THR A 38 -8.97 -0.45 -7.80
CA THR A 38 -9.56 -0.95 -6.55
C THR A 38 -8.55 -0.84 -5.42
N ALA A 39 -9.03 -0.60 -4.21
CA ALA A 39 -8.23 -0.70 -3.00
C ALA A 39 -8.93 -1.56 -1.95
N HIS A 40 -8.13 -2.32 -1.22
CA HIS A 40 -8.53 -3.10 -0.06
C HIS A 40 -7.92 -2.45 1.18
N VAL A 41 -8.78 -2.04 2.09
CA VAL A 41 -8.42 -1.40 3.36
C VAL A 41 -8.70 -2.37 4.48
N GLU A 42 -7.71 -2.68 5.29
CA GLU A 42 -7.91 -3.40 6.55
C GLU A 42 -7.89 -2.40 7.70
N TRP A 43 -9.01 -2.30 8.40
CA TRP A 43 -9.24 -1.41 9.52
C TRP A 43 -10.01 -2.16 10.60
N ASP A 44 -9.48 -2.13 11.83
CA ASP A 44 -10.11 -2.80 12.98
C ASP A 44 -10.43 -4.30 12.75
N GLY A 45 -9.54 -4.99 12.02
CA GLY A 45 -9.72 -6.40 11.65
C GLY A 45 -10.76 -6.65 10.55
N GLN A 46 -11.45 -5.61 10.07
CA GLN A 46 -12.37 -5.69 8.95
C GLN A 46 -11.69 -5.30 7.64
N ARG A 47 -12.04 -5.97 6.55
CA ARG A 47 -11.54 -5.65 5.21
C ARG A 47 -12.63 -4.97 4.39
N HIS A 48 -12.40 -3.72 4.02
CA HIS A 48 -13.25 -2.93 3.14
C HIS A 48 -12.69 -2.94 1.73
N THR A 49 -13.58 -3.01 0.73
CA THR A 49 -13.20 -2.87 -0.68
C THR A 49 -13.79 -1.58 -1.23
N VAL A 50 -12.95 -0.74 -1.80
CA VAL A 50 -13.33 0.55 -2.39
C VAL A 50 -12.85 0.63 -3.85
N GLN A 51 -13.62 1.30 -4.69
CA GLN A 51 -13.34 1.42 -6.13
C GLN A 51 -12.82 2.81 -6.46
N ARG A 52 -11.83 2.87 -7.36
CA ARG A 52 -11.25 4.13 -7.81
C ARG A 52 -12.32 4.94 -8.54
N VAL A 53 -12.43 6.21 -8.19
CA VAL A 53 -13.16 7.19 -9.00
C VAL A 53 -12.16 8.06 -9.76
N ARG A 54 -12.52 8.45 -10.98
CA ARG A 54 -11.74 9.42 -11.77
C ARG A 54 -12.02 10.82 -11.23
N GLU A 55 -11.37 11.15 -10.12
CA GLU A 55 -11.50 12.44 -9.47
C GLU A 55 -10.11 13.06 -9.32
N GLY A 56 -9.84 14.13 -10.07
CA GLY A 56 -8.60 14.90 -9.98
C GLY A 56 -7.33 14.11 -10.31
N ARG A 57 -6.21 14.63 -9.79
CA ARG A 57 -4.89 13.98 -9.89
C ARG A 57 -4.65 13.00 -8.76
N GLU A 58 -5.33 13.19 -7.64
CA GLU A 58 -5.17 12.37 -6.45
C GLU A 58 -5.89 11.02 -6.57
N ALA A 59 -5.55 10.13 -5.65
CA ALA A 59 -6.06 8.78 -5.65
C ALA A 59 -7.25 8.62 -4.71
N VAL A 60 -8.44 8.79 -5.28
CA VAL A 60 -9.73 8.71 -4.58
C VAL A 60 -10.43 7.39 -4.89
N TYR A 61 -10.85 6.69 -3.83
CA TYR A 61 -11.64 5.46 -3.91
C TYR A 61 -12.88 5.57 -3.04
N VAL A 62 -13.99 4.95 -3.46
CA VAL A 62 -15.27 5.01 -2.76
C VAL A 62 -15.95 3.64 -2.72
N ASN A 63 -16.78 3.42 -1.71
CA ASN A 63 -17.79 2.36 -1.70
C ASN A 63 -19.11 3.01 -1.29
N GLY A 64 -20.01 3.19 -2.27
CA GLY A 64 -21.29 3.86 -2.04
C GLY A 64 -22.24 3.09 -1.12
N ARG A 65 -22.13 1.76 -1.06
CA ARG A 65 -22.97 0.91 -0.20
C ARG A 65 -22.59 1.08 1.27
N GLU A 66 -21.30 1.10 1.56
CA GLU A 66 -20.76 1.30 2.91
C GLU A 66 -20.61 2.79 3.26
N LYS A 67 -20.86 3.69 2.31
CA LYS A 67 -20.63 5.14 2.41
C LYS A 67 -19.21 5.49 2.87
N THR A 68 -18.22 4.69 2.43
CA THR A 68 -16.82 4.91 2.77
C THR A 68 -16.06 5.58 1.62
N ARG A 69 -15.04 6.38 1.97
CA ARG A 69 -14.15 7.06 1.00
C ARG A 69 -12.71 7.01 1.49
N LEU A 70 -11.82 6.61 0.60
CA LEU A 70 -10.37 6.61 0.79
C LEU A 70 -9.75 7.64 -0.15
N GLU A 71 -8.88 8.47 0.37
CA GLU A 71 -8.17 9.46 -0.41
C GLU A 71 -6.67 9.44 -0.11
N LEU A 72 -5.86 9.30 -1.14
CA LEU A 72 -4.41 9.22 -1.04
C LEU A 72 -3.76 10.47 -1.65
N ARG A 73 -2.96 11.16 -0.84
CA ARG A 73 -2.22 12.37 -1.21
C ARG A 73 -0.76 12.23 -0.78
N GLY A 74 0.07 11.67 -1.66
CA GLY A 74 1.46 11.34 -1.33
C GLY A 74 1.54 10.34 -0.16
N PRO A 75 2.27 10.65 0.93
CA PRO A 75 2.35 9.78 2.10
C PRO A 75 1.13 9.88 3.03
N ARG A 76 0.14 10.72 2.71
CA ARG A 76 -1.07 10.92 3.53
C ARG A 76 -2.23 10.10 2.98
N LEU A 77 -3.00 9.55 3.90
CA LEU A 77 -4.21 8.81 3.65
C LEU A 77 -5.32 9.39 4.52
N GLU A 78 -6.45 9.68 3.90
CA GLU A 78 -7.67 10.04 4.62
C GLU A 78 -8.71 8.94 4.39
N TRP A 79 -9.21 8.37 5.49
CA TRP A 79 -10.23 7.33 5.50
C TRP A 79 -11.50 7.87 6.13
N ARG A 80 -12.59 7.92 5.37
CA ARG A 80 -13.90 8.36 5.83
C ARG A 80 -14.85 7.18 5.86
N THR A 81 -15.52 6.99 6.98
CA THR A 81 -16.59 6.03 7.20
C THR A 81 -17.82 6.76 7.77
N PRO A 82 -18.98 6.10 7.89
CA PRO A 82 -20.15 6.69 8.56
C PRO A 82 -19.87 7.13 9.99
N GLU A 83 -18.93 6.47 10.67
CA GLU A 83 -18.57 6.73 12.07
C GLU A 83 -17.60 7.92 12.22
N GLY A 84 -16.90 8.30 11.16
CA GLY A 84 -16.02 9.46 11.18
C GLY A 84 -14.91 9.46 10.13
N THR A 85 -14.01 10.42 10.28
CA THR A 85 -12.83 10.56 9.42
C THR A 85 -11.57 10.29 10.23
N THR A 86 -10.65 9.49 9.68
CA THR A 86 -9.34 9.22 10.26
C THR A 86 -8.26 9.62 9.26
N LEU A 87 -7.27 10.37 9.75
CA LEU A 87 -6.09 10.76 8.99
C LEU A 87 -4.93 9.84 9.35
N CYS A 88 -4.21 9.37 8.33
CA CYS A 88 -3.11 8.45 8.49
C CYS A 88 -1.90 8.85 7.63
N ARG A 89 -0.72 8.41 8.05
CA ARG A 89 0.55 8.61 7.33
C ARG A 89 1.21 7.28 7.04
N LEU A 90 1.77 7.18 5.84
CA LEU A 90 2.52 6.01 5.39
C LEU A 90 3.66 5.74 6.36
N VAL A 91 3.76 4.51 6.84
CA VAL A 91 4.89 4.01 7.61
C VAL A 91 5.93 3.56 6.59
N PRO A 92 7.08 4.26 6.48
CA PRO A 92 8.14 3.81 5.60
C PRO A 92 8.60 2.44 6.07
N ARG A 93 8.65 1.46 5.16
CA ARG A 93 9.39 0.23 5.46
C ARG A 93 10.85 0.62 5.55
N SER A 94 11.40 0.63 6.76
CA SER A 94 12.84 0.82 6.97
C SER A 94 13.56 -0.25 6.17
N ILE A 95 14.37 0.16 5.20
CA ILE A 95 15.38 -0.71 4.60
C ILE A 95 16.35 -1.00 5.75
N ALA A 96 16.31 -2.20 6.31
CA ALA A 96 17.34 -2.62 7.24
C ALA A 96 18.69 -2.48 6.51
N PRO A 97 19.73 -1.89 7.13
CA PRO A 97 21.07 -1.92 6.56
C PRO A 97 21.62 -3.34 6.73
N GLU A 98 21.09 -4.29 5.95
CA GLU A 98 21.77 -5.54 5.73
C GLU A 98 23.03 -5.20 4.92
N ASN A 99 24.19 -5.32 5.58
CA ASN A 99 25.56 -5.18 5.04
C ASN A 99 26.28 -3.83 5.20
N VAL A 100 26.19 -3.17 6.35
CA VAL A 100 27.33 -2.30 6.76
C VAL A 100 28.41 -3.22 7.34
N TYR A 101 29.33 -3.67 6.48
CA TYR A 101 30.59 -4.24 6.92
C TYR A 101 31.36 -3.16 7.69
N VAL A 102 31.38 -3.26 9.02
CA VAL A 102 32.26 -2.47 9.87
C VAL A 102 33.58 -3.25 9.91
N PRO A 103 34.64 -2.82 9.20
CA PRO A 103 35.95 -3.43 9.39
C PRO A 103 36.35 -3.30 10.86
N PRO A 104 36.89 -4.34 11.50
CA PRO A 104 37.44 -4.20 12.83
C PRO A 104 38.52 -3.11 12.78
N ALA A 105 38.38 -2.11 13.64
CA ALA A 105 39.42 -1.10 13.82
C ALA A 105 40.73 -1.84 14.08
N ALA A 106 41.68 -1.69 13.16
CA ALA A 106 43.03 -2.20 13.35
C ALA A 106 43.52 -1.63 14.68
N SER A 107 43.61 -2.50 15.68
CA SER A 107 44.24 -2.17 16.95
C SER A 107 45.68 -1.82 16.60
N ALA A 108 45.97 -0.52 16.60
CA ALA A 108 47.34 -0.04 16.47
C ALA A 108 48.12 -0.66 17.64
N ALA A 109 49.00 -1.60 17.33
CA ALA A 109 49.99 -2.09 18.26
C ALA A 109 50.85 -0.88 18.65
N SER A 110 50.63 -0.36 19.85
CA SER A 110 51.55 0.54 20.51
C SER A 110 52.35 -0.30 21.49
N ARG A 111 53.55 -0.69 21.07
CA ARG A 111 54.77 -0.85 21.89
C ARG A 111 55.93 -1.29 21.01
#